data_AF-A0A529LX06-F1
#
_entry.id   AF-A0A529LX06-F1
#
_cell.length_a   1.000
_cell.length_b   1.000
_cell.length_c   1.000
_cell.angle_alpha   90.00
_cell.angle_beta   90.00
_cell.angle_gamma   90.00
#
_symmetry.space_group_name_H-M   'P 1'
#
loop_
_entity.id
_entity.type
_entity.pdbx_description
1 polymer ?
#
loop_
_entity_poly.entity_id
_entity_poly.type
_entity_poly.pdbx_seq_one_letter_code
_entity_poly.pdbx_strand_id
1 'polypeptide(L)'
;MFIIWEPALFEGEERLSWLARFSLLRDEWSAVLDEEFASMERHMRLADFPETVGTWLGMGTDAGFSQAEEIFMMPNEMGRVFRFSN
;
A
#
# COMPACT_ATOMS: atom_id res chain seq x y z
N MET A 1 -5.28 -12.92 16.06
CA MET A 1 -5.38 -11.56 15.47
C MET A 1 -4.08 -11.27 14.76
N PHE A 2 -4.14 -11.00 13.47
CA PHE A 2 -3.02 -10.64 12.61
C PHE A 2 -3.29 -9.24 12.04
N ILE A 3 -2.27 -8.38 12.05
CA ILE A 3 -2.38 -7.00 11.58
C ILE A 3 -1.17 -6.74 10.71
N ILE A 4 -1.40 -6.19 9.52
CA ILE A 4 -0.34 -5.89 8.56
C ILE A 4 -0.57 -4.55 7.90
N TRP A 5 0.53 -3.82 7.67
CA TRP A 5 0.54 -2.64 6.83
C TRP A 5 1.07 -3.03 5.46
N GLU A 6 0.38 -2.61 4.39
CA GLU A 6 0.76 -2.92 3.01
C GLU A 6 0.50 -1.73 2.09
N PRO A 7 1.31 -1.52 1.04
CA PRO A 7 0.91 -0.67 -0.06
C PRO A 7 -0.35 -1.25 -0.72
N ALA A 8 -1.28 -0.40 -1.10
CA ALA A 8 -2.55 -0.83 -1.65
C ALA A 8 -3.01 0.07 -2.81
N LEU A 9 -3.59 -0.56 -3.83
CA LEU A 9 -4.24 0.12 -4.94
C LEU A 9 -5.63 0.62 -4.53
N PHE A 10 -6.07 1.71 -5.13
CA PHE A 10 -7.50 1.98 -5.24
C PHE A 10 -8.18 1.00 -6.20
N GLU A 11 -9.50 0.83 -6.06
CA GLU A 11 -10.26 -0.01 -6.99
C GLU A 11 -10.18 0.56 -8.42
N GLY A 12 -9.71 -0.28 -9.35
CA GLY A 12 -9.46 0.11 -10.74
C GLY A 12 -8.17 0.91 -10.98
N GLU A 13 -7.35 1.14 -9.94
CA GLU A 13 -6.03 1.76 -10.11
C GLU A 13 -5.02 0.73 -10.63
N GLU A 14 -4.25 1.13 -11.64
CA GLU A 14 -3.15 0.34 -12.17
C GLU A 14 -1.85 0.62 -11.41
N ARG A 15 -0.96 -0.36 -11.32
CA ARG A 15 0.35 -0.23 -10.65
C ARG A 15 1.15 0.99 -11.09
N LEU A 16 1.17 1.30 -12.39
CA LEU A 16 1.91 2.46 -12.91
C LEU A 16 1.30 3.80 -12.45
N SER A 17 -0.03 3.86 -12.31
CA SER A 17 -0.74 5.03 -11.78
C SER A 17 -0.43 5.22 -10.31
N TRP A 18 -0.41 4.12 -9.54
CA TRP A 18 -0.02 4.15 -8.12
C TRP A 18 1.43 4.61 -7.93
N LEU A 19 2.37 4.11 -8.73
CA LEU A 19 3.76 4.57 -8.72
C LEU A 19 3.88 6.06 -9.08
N ALA A 20 3.07 6.55 -10.03
CA ALA A 20 3.07 7.97 -10.38
C ALA A 20 2.54 8.85 -9.24
N ARG A 21 1.55 8.39 -8.47
CA ARG A 21 1.08 9.10 -7.27
C ARG A 21 2.18 9.22 -6.22
N PHE A 22 2.96 8.16 -5.99
CA PHE A 22 4.10 8.24 -5.07
C PHE A 22 5.06 9.38 -5.44
N SER A 23 5.42 9.50 -6.72
CA SER A 23 6.30 10.58 -7.20
C SER A 23 5.75 11.98 -6.91
N LEU A 24 4.43 12.16 -6.91
CA LEU A 24 3.78 13.44 -6.59
C LEU A 24 3.89 13.81 -5.11
N LEU A 25 4.19 12.85 -4.24
CA LEU A 25 4.37 13.09 -2.81
C LEU A 25 5.76 13.63 -2.46
N ARG A 26 6.63 13.91 -3.44
CA ARG A 26 8.01 14.40 -3.20
C ARG A 26 8.06 15.50 -2.14
N ASP A 27 7.15 16.46 -2.19
CA ASP A 27 7.13 17.61 -1.26
C ASP A 27 6.77 17.22 0.18
N GLU A 28 5.98 16.15 0.37
CA GLU A 28 5.67 15.60 1.70
C GLU A 28 6.90 14.95 2.35
N TRP A 29 7.88 14.53 1.54
CA TRP A 29 9.15 13.96 1.96
C TRP A 29 10.28 15.00 1.97
N SER A 30 9.98 16.24 2.39
CA SER A 30 10.93 17.37 2.39
C SER A 30 12.20 17.14 3.22
N ALA A 31 12.17 16.24 4.20
CA ALA A 31 13.33 15.86 5.01
C ALA A 31 14.28 14.86 4.32
N VAL A 32 13.86 14.25 3.21
CA VAL A 32 14.62 13.27 2.44
C VAL A 32 15.29 13.96 1.26
N LEU A 33 16.57 13.64 1.01
CA LEU A 33 17.32 14.19 -0.11
C LEU A 33 16.78 13.67 -1.45
N ASP A 34 16.99 14.42 -2.53
CA ASP A 34 16.50 14.02 -3.86
C ASP A 34 17.03 12.67 -4.32
N GLU A 35 18.30 12.36 -4.03
CA GLU A 35 18.91 11.08 -4.38
C GLU A 35 18.33 9.91 -3.57
N GLU A 36 18.02 10.15 -2.29
CA GLU A 36 17.39 9.15 -1.42
C GLU A 36 15.96 8.87 -1.88
N PHE A 37 15.20 9.91 -2.24
CA PHE A 37 13.85 9.75 -2.78
C PHE A 37 13.88 9.01 -4.13
N ALA A 38 14.82 9.33 -5.02
CA ALA A 38 14.99 8.61 -6.28
C ALA A 38 15.38 7.13 -6.07
N SER A 39 16.09 6.81 -4.98
CA SER A 39 16.39 5.43 -4.59
C SER A 39 15.11 4.70 -4.13
N MET A 40 14.26 5.36 -3.33
CA MET A 40 12.95 4.83 -2.93
C MET A 40 12.08 4.56 -4.16
N GLU A 41 11.95 5.51 -5.08
CA GLU A 41 11.18 5.31 -6.32
C GLU A 41 11.68 4.11 -7.13
N ARG A 42 13.00 3.94 -7.22
CA ARG A 42 13.60 2.80 -7.92
C ARG A 42 13.27 1.49 -7.22
N HIS A 43 13.34 1.46 -5.89
CA HIS A 43 12.95 0.30 -5.09
C HIS A 43 11.49 -0.08 -5.35
N MET A 44 10.57 0.87 -5.22
CA MET A 44 9.13 0.63 -5.42
C MET A 44 8.84 0.13 -6.84
N ARG A 45 9.47 0.71 -7.86
CA ARG A 45 9.33 0.25 -9.26
C ARG A 45 9.79 -1.18 -9.49
N LEU A 46 10.72 -1.70 -8.69
CA LEU A 46 11.25 -3.05 -8.84
C LEU A 46 10.55 -4.07 -7.94
N ALA A 47 10.15 -3.66 -6.74
CA ALA A 47 9.75 -4.57 -5.68
C ALA A 47 8.26 -4.49 -5.30
N ASP A 48 7.59 -3.36 -5.54
CA ASP A 48 6.21 -3.18 -5.07
C ASP A 48 5.20 -3.55 -6.14
N PHE A 49 4.31 -4.47 -5.78
CA PHE A 49 3.17 -4.93 -6.56
C PHE A 49 1.93 -4.91 -5.66
N PRO A 50 1.40 -3.71 -5.35
CA PRO A 50 0.29 -3.56 -4.44
C PRO A 50 -0.97 -4.22 -5.00
N GLU A 51 -1.75 -4.79 -4.10
CA GLU A 51 -3.08 -5.34 -4.39
C GLU A 51 -4.18 -4.34 -3.99
N THR A 52 -5.40 -4.54 -4.51
CA THR A 52 -6.55 -3.75 -4.07
C THR A 52 -7.00 -4.13 -2.67
N VAL A 53 -7.80 -3.28 -2.04
CA VAL A 53 -8.43 -3.59 -0.74
C VAL A 53 -9.27 -4.86 -0.83
N GLY A 54 -10.10 -4.99 -1.87
CA GLY A 54 -10.91 -6.20 -2.05
C GLY A 54 -10.07 -7.48 -2.10
N THR A 55 -8.90 -7.41 -2.76
CA THR A 55 -7.97 -8.54 -2.86
C THR A 55 -7.34 -8.88 -1.51
N TRP A 56 -6.90 -7.90 -0.73
CA TRP A 56 -6.38 -8.13 0.63
C TRP A 56 -7.40 -8.77 1.57
N LEU A 57 -8.65 -8.28 1.55
CA LEU A 57 -9.72 -8.84 2.36
C LEU A 57 -10.05 -10.28 1.94
N GLY A 58 -10.13 -10.53 0.64
CA GLY A 58 -10.34 -11.86 0.07
C GLY A 58 -9.24 -12.85 0.44
N MET A 59 -7.96 -12.44 0.34
CA MET A 59 -6.83 -13.28 0.76
C MET A 59 -6.91 -13.66 2.25
N GLY A 60 -7.38 -12.74 3.10
CA GLY A 60 -7.63 -13.03 4.51
C GLY A 60 -8.67 -14.13 4.71
N THR A 61 -9.80 -14.03 4.03
CA THR A 61 -10.86 -15.04 4.12
C THR A 61 -10.41 -16.38 3.55
N ASP A 62 -9.69 -16.37 2.42
CA ASP A 62 -9.16 -17.58 1.78
C ASP A 62 -8.09 -18.28 2.64
N ALA A 63 -7.34 -17.50 3.43
CA ALA A 63 -6.40 -18.02 4.42
C ALA A 63 -7.06 -18.61 5.68
N GLY A 64 -8.39 -18.52 5.80
CA GLY A 64 -9.18 -19.13 6.88
C GLY A 64 -9.51 -18.20 8.05
N PHE A 65 -9.27 -16.89 7.92
CA PHE A 65 -9.78 -15.92 8.91
C PHE A 65 -11.30 -15.72 8.72
N SER A 66 -12.05 -15.70 9.83
CA SER A 66 -13.51 -15.45 9.79
C SER A 66 -13.85 -13.98 9.55
N GLN A 67 -12.92 -13.08 9.87
CA GLN A 67 -13.05 -11.64 9.71
C GLN A 67 -11.79 -11.06 9.07
N ALA A 68 -12.00 -10.17 8.09
CA ALA A 68 -11.00 -9.37 7.43
C ALA A 68 -11.54 -7.94 7.28
N GLU A 69 -10.77 -6.94 7.66
CA GLU A 69 -11.17 -5.54 7.51
C GLU A 69 -9.97 -4.61 7.30
N GLU A 70 -10.21 -3.52 6.58
CA GLU A 70 -9.33 -2.36 6.59
C GLU A 70 -9.62 -1.54 7.86
N ILE A 71 -8.58 -1.26 8.64
CA ILE A 71 -8.73 -0.50 9.89
C ILE A 71 -8.12 0.90 9.82
N PHE A 72 -7.29 1.17 8.81
CA PHE A 72 -6.65 2.47 8.63
C PHE A 72 -6.13 2.66 7.20
N MET A 73 -6.25 3.88 6.69
CA MET A 73 -5.59 4.34 5.47
C MET A 73 -4.59 5.44 5.83
N MET A 74 -3.37 5.36 5.32
CA MET A 74 -2.38 6.42 5.55
C MET A 74 -2.86 7.76 4.94
N PRO A 75 -2.50 8.92 5.53
CA PRO A 75 -2.90 10.22 4.99
C PRO A 75 -2.46 10.50 3.55
N ASN A 76 -1.32 9.95 3.13
CA ASN A 76 -0.82 10.04 1.76
C ASN A 76 -1.43 9.00 0.81
N GLU A 77 -2.33 8.17 1.32
CA GLU A 77 -3.11 7.18 0.58
C GLU A 77 -2.27 6.12 -0.16
N MET A 78 -1.00 5.95 0.20
CA MET A 78 -0.12 4.98 -0.45
C MET A 78 -0.25 3.56 0.12
N GLY A 79 -0.66 3.46 1.38
CA GLY A 79 -0.76 2.19 2.09
C GLY A 79 -1.90 2.17 3.09
N ARG A 80 -2.24 0.97 3.52
CA ARG A 80 -3.37 0.66 4.40
C ARG A 80 -2.96 -0.34 5.46
N VAL A 81 -3.73 -0.41 6.52
CA VAL A 81 -3.59 -1.42 7.57
C VAL A 81 -4.80 -2.32 7.55
N PHE A 82 -4.54 -3.62 7.45
CA PHE A 82 -5.56 -4.66 7.46
C PHE A 82 -5.49 -5.45 8.77
N ARG A 83 -6.65 -5.84 9.28
CA ARG A 83 -6.81 -6.69 10.46
C ARG A 83 -7.55 -7.96 10.08
N PHE A 84 -7.00 -9.09 10.53
CA PHE A 84 -7.57 -10.42 10.32
C PHE A 84 -7.74 -11.15 11.66
N SER A 85 -8.91 -11.72 11.89
CA SER A 85 -9.29 -12.39 13.14
C SER A 85 -10.25 -13.55 12.92
N ASN A 86 -10.43 -14.36 13.97
CA ASN A 86 -11.39 -15.46 14.04
C ASN A 86 -12.51 -15.13 15.01
#